data_AF-A0A512C007-F1
#
_entry.id   AF-A0A512C007-F1
#
_cell.length_a   1.000
_cell.length_b   1.000
_cell.length_c   1.000
_cell.angle_alpha   90.00
_cell.angle_beta   90.00
_cell.angle_gamma   90.00
#
_symmetry.space_group_name_H-M   'P 1'
#
loop_
_entity.id
_entity.type
_entity.pdbx_description
1 polymer ?
#
loop_
_entity_poly.entity_id
_entity_poly.type
_entity_poly.pdbx_seq_one_letter_code
_entity_poly.pdbx_strand_id
1 'polypeptide(L)'
;MDQTSSPNNDTWLDQVKAGDFSAIPDPFTWKQSLFFSQAIGNMYRHAKALGLPKPIDLYEERLEEAKHKGKWRGTSVELWTVLWHSHRLTLIGMGLPTREDRPYLDQLCTQLRDQLQSVAPDEKAVITTLIQIAWTTQVYPLQAPLAHKG
;
A
#
# COMPACT_ATOMS: atom_id res chain seq x y z
N MET A 1 17.85 -28.94 -12.13
CA MET A 1 16.85 -27.85 -12.08
C MET A 1 17.12 -27.13 -10.78
N ASP A 2 17.92 -26.08 -10.85
CA ASP A 2 18.39 -25.34 -9.68
C ASP A 2 17.25 -24.56 -9.03
N GLN A 3 16.93 -24.94 -7.80
CA GLN A 3 16.20 -24.11 -6.87
C GLN A 3 17.14 -22.99 -6.39
N THR A 4 17.18 -21.88 -7.10
CA THR A 4 17.73 -20.63 -6.55
C THR A 4 16.68 -20.02 -5.62
N SER A 5 16.60 -20.53 -4.40
CA SER A 5 16.03 -19.80 -3.27
C SER A 5 16.87 -18.54 -3.08
N SER A 6 16.44 -17.39 -3.61
CA SER A 6 17.12 -16.11 -3.39
C SER A 6 17.02 -15.72 -1.91
N PRO A 7 18.11 -15.74 -1.12
CA PRO A 7 18.04 -15.60 0.34
C PRO A 7 17.84 -14.16 0.86
N ASN A 8 17.55 -13.18 -0.02
CA ASN A 8 17.60 -11.74 0.30
C ASN A 8 16.31 -10.95 0.02
N ASN A 9 15.27 -11.58 -0.53
CA ASN A 9 14.11 -10.81 -0.99
C ASN A 9 13.07 -10.46 0.08
N ASP A 10 13.18 -10.99 1.31
CA ASP A 10 12.19 -10.75 2.37
C ASP A 10 12.70 -9.80 3.46
N THR A 11 14.01 -9.57 3.55
CA THR A 11 14.64 -8.76 4.62
C THR A 11 14.16 -7.30 4.62
N TRP A 12 13.90 -6.74 3.44
CA TRP A 12 13.41 -5.37 3.31
C TRP A 12 11.95 -5.23 3.79
N LEU A 13 11.14 -6.29 3.68
CA LEU A 13 9.75 -6.27 4.10
C LEU A 13 9.64 -6.22 5.62
N ASP A 14 10.53 -6.92 6.33
CA ASP A 14 10.60 -6.86 7.79
C ASP A 14 11.08 -5.49 8.29
N GLN A 15 12.00 -4.84 7.56
CA GLN A 15 12.40 -3.44 7.83
C GLN A 15 11.22 -2.47 7.64
N VAL A 16 10.45 -2.62 6.56
CA VAL A 16 9.22 -1.86 6.35
C VAL A 16 8.22 -2.09 7.49
N LYS A 17 8.04 -3.35 7.94
CA LYS A 17 7.14 -3.65 9.07
C LYS A 17 7.60 -3.01 10.37
N ALA A 18 8.90 -2.79 10.53
CA ALA A 18 9.49 -2.03 11.63
C ALA A 18 9.40 -0.50 11.45
N GLY A 19 8.82 -0.01 10.35
CA GLY A 19 8.65 1.42 10.05
C GLY A 19 9.80 2.05 9.26
N ASP A 20 10.74 1.25 8.76
CA ASP A 20 11.80 1.71 7.86
C ASP A 20 11.36 1.63 6.39
N PHE A 21 10.77 2.72 5.89
CA PHE A 21 10.35 2.84 4.49
C PHE A 21 11.52 3.10 3.52
N SER A 22 12.73 3.39 4.01
CA SER A 22 13.90 3.51 3.15
C SER A 22 14.32 2.17 2.55
N ALA A 23 13.91 1.07 3.19
CA ALA A 23 14.15 -0.30 2.74
C ALA A 23 13.36 -0.70 1.48
N ILE A 24 12.32 0.07 1.09
CA ILE A 24 11.49 -0.28 -0.08
C ILE A 24 12.38 -0.30 -1.36
N PRO A 25 12.39 -1.41 -2.13
CA PRO A 25 13.26 -1.58 -3.30
C PRO A 25 13.12 -0.48 -4.34
N ASP A 26 14.20 -0.24 -5.09
CA ASP A 26 14.19 0.64 -6.26
C ASP A 26 14.76 -0.12 -7.48
N PRO A 27 13.96 -0.40 -8.52
CA PRO A 27 12.55 -0.01 -8.67
C PRO A 27 11.60 -0.79 -7.75
N PHE A 28 10.50 -0.15 -7.35
CA PHE A 28 9.39 -0.82 -6.66
C PHE A 28 8.28 -1.15 -7.65
N THR A 29 8.14 -2.44 -7.95
CA THR A 29 7.24 -2.95 -8.99
C THR A 29 5.93 -3.50 -8.42
N TRP A 30 4.90 -3.60 -9.27
CA TRP A 30 3.64 -4.25 -8.99
C TRP A 30 3.80 -5.67 -8.43
N LYS A 31 4.78 -6.42 -8.95
CA LYS A 31 5.07 -7.77 -8.47
C LYS A 31 5.56 -7.77 -7.02
N GLN A 32 6.45 -6.83 -6.66
CA GLN A 32 6.96 -6.70 -5.30
C GLN A 32 5.90 -6.13 -4.35
N SER A 33 4.99 -5.29 -4.87
CA SER A 33 3.95 -4.68 -4.05
C SER A 33 2.87 -5.66 -3.58
N LEU A 34 2.81 -6.89 -4.11
CA LEU A 34 1.90 -7.92 -3.60
C LEU A 34 2.16 -8.21 -2.11
N PHE A 35 3.39 -8.55 -1.74
CA PHE A 35 3.74 -8.83 -0.34
C PHE A 35 3.68 -7.56 0.53
N PHE A 36 4.06 -6.42 -0.05
CA PHE A 36 3.93 -5.12 0.60
C PHE A 36 2.48 -4.76 0.95
N SER A 37 1.53 -5.04 0.03
CA SER A 37 0.12 -4.81 0.27
C SER A 37 -0.38 -5.63 1.46
N GLN A 38 0.13 -6.84 1.66
CA GLN A 38 -0.25 -7.67 2.79
C GLN A 38 0.32 -7.14 4.11
N ALA A 39 1.44 -6.40 4.08
CA ALA A 39 2.10 -5.89 5.29
C ALA A 39 1.23 -4.92 6.09
N ILE A 40 0.36 -4.15 5.44
CA ILE A 40 -0.56 -3.22 6.12
C ILE A 40 -1.87 -3.89 6.56
N GLY A 41 -2.06 -5.18 6.29
CA GLY A 41 -3.21 -5.94 6.78
C GLY A 41 -4.52 -5.69 6.03
N ASN A 42 -5.64 -5.77 6.76
CA ASN A 42 -6.99 -5.67 6.17
C ASN A 42 -7.42 -4.22 6.02
N MET A 43 -7.28 -3.67 4.81
CA MET A 43 -7.59 -2.26 4.56
C MET A 43 -9.07 -1.89 4.70
N TYR A 44 -10.02 -2.82 4.66
CA TYR A 44 -11.40 -2.49 5.03
C TYR A 44 -11.53 -2.11 6.51
N ARG A 45 -10.79 -2.81 7.38
CA ARG A 45 -10.76 -2.54 8.82
C ARG A 45 -10.04 -1.22 9.08
N HIS A 46 -8.88 -1.01 8.44
CA HIS A 46 -8.09 0.22 8.57
C HIS A 46 -8.83 1.45 8.01
N ALA A 47 -9.41 1.37 6.81
CA ALA A 47 -10.15 2.47 6.21
C ALA A 47 -11.30 2.93 7.10
N LYS A 48 -12.09 1.99 7.63
CA LYS A 48 -13.17 2.30 8.58
C LYS A 48 -12.66 2.99 9.85
N ALA A 49 -11.55 2.51 10.41
CA ALA A 49 -10.97 3.07 11.63
C ALA A 49 -10.39 4.49 11.42
N LEU A 50 -9.90 4.78 10.22
CA LEU A 50 -9.33 6.07 9.84
C LEU A 50 -10.37 7.07 9.31
N GLY A 51 -11.61 6.65 9.09
CA GLY A 51 -12.64 7.47 8.45
C GLY A 51 -12.43 7.67 6.95
N LEU A 52 -11.66 6.79 6.31
CA LEU A 52 -11.44 6.82 4.85
C LEU A 52 -12.64 6.21 4.11
N PRO A 53 -12.87 6.59 2.83
CA PRO A 53 -13.83 5.91 1.99
C PRO A 53 -13.48 4.41 1.85
N LYS A 54 -14.45 3.60 1.44
CA LYS A 54 -14.19 2.16 1.33
C LYS A 54 -13.12 1.92 0.26
N PRO A 55 -12.29 0.87 0.39
CA PRO A 55 -11.29 0.53 -0.60
C PRO A 55 -11.82 0.39 -2.03
N ILE A 56 -13.07 -0.08 -2.20
CA ILE A 56 -13.72 -0.17 -3.51
C ILE A 56 -14.06 1.22 -4.07
N ASP A 57 -14.62 2.10 -3.25
CA ASP A 57 -14.96 3.48 -3.66
C ASP A 57 -13.69 4.25 -4.07
N LEU A 58 -12.62 4.16 -3.25
CA LEU A 58 -11.32 4.76 -3.58
C LEU A 58 -10.72 4.20 -4.87
N TYR A 59 -10.85 2.88 -5.08
CA TYR A 59 -10.36 2.22 -6.28
C TYR A 59 -11.10 2.72 -7.52
N GLU A 60 -12.42 2.73 -7.50
CA GLU A 60 -13.25 3.14 -8.64
C GLU A 60 -13.06 4.62 -8.98
N GLU A 61 -12.97 5.49 -7.97
CA GLU A 61 -12.83 6.94 -8.21
C GLU A 61 -11.41 7.34 -8.63
N ARG A 62 -10.39 6.80 -7.96
CA ARG A 62 -9.03 7.38 -8.02
C ARG A 62 -8.05 6.55 -8.84
N LEU A 63 -8.24 5.23 -8.97
CA LEU A 63 -7.31 4.41 -9.77
C LEU A 63 -7.38 4.83 -11.24
N GLU A 64 -8.58 4.88 -11.81
CA GLU A 64 -8.76 5.24 -13.23
C GLU A 64 -8.32 6.69 -13.51
N GLU A 65 -8.54 7.63 -12.59
CA GLU A 65 -7.99 8.98 -12.70
C GLU A 65 -6.45 8.95 -12.71
N ALA A 66 -5.85 8.19 -11.78
CA ALA A 66 -4.41 8.08 -11.69
C ALA A 66 -3.81 7.36 -12.91
N LYS A 67 -4.51 6.38 -13.51
CA LYS A 67 -4.15 5.76 -14.80
C LYS A 67 -4.07 6.79 -15.90
N HIS A 68 -5.12 7.59 -16.00
CA HIS A 68 -5.23 8.58 -17.06
C HIS A 68 -4.21 9.73 -16.91
N LYS A 69 -3.97 10.19 -15.67
CA LYS A 69 -3.10 11.35 -15.39
C LYS A 69 -1.65 10.97 -15.06
N GLY A 70 -1.36 9.69 -14.88
CA GLY A 70 -0.04 9.19 -14.46
C GLY A 70 0.38 9.62 -13.05
N LYS A 71 -0.52 10.17 -12.23
CA LYS A 71 -0.18 10.73 -10.91
C LYS A 71 -1.29 10.51 -9.90
N TRP A 72 -0.91 10.02 -8.72
CA TRP A 72 -1.78 9.93 -7.55
C TRP A 72 -1.91 11.30 -6.86
N ARG A 73 -3.14 11.64 -6.44
CA ARG A 73 -3.46 12.92 -5.78
C ARG A 73 -3.92 12.78 -4.32
N GLY A 74 -4.05 11.57 -3.81
CA GLY A 74 -4.38 11.32 -2.41
C GLY A 74 -3.14 11.16 -1.52
N THR A 75 -3.39 10.80 -0.26
CA THR A 75 -2.40 10.40 0.74
C THR A 75 -1.74 9.07 0.40
N SER A 76 -0.64 8.76 1.09
CA SER A 76 0.06 7.48 0.93
C SER A 76 -0.79 6.30 1.40
N VAL A 77 -1.62 6.51 2.44
CA VAL A 77 -2.56 5.50 2.95
C VAL A 77 -3.66 5.19 1.93
N GLU A 78 -4.22 6.19 1.26
CA GLU A 78 -5.21 5.96 0.21
C GLU A 78 -4.60 5.23 -0.99
N LEU A 79 -3.38 5.59 -1.41
CA LEU A 79 -2.67 4.89 -2.48
C LEU A 79 -2.41 3.42 -2.11
N TRP A 80 -1.93 3.18 -0.89
CA TRP A 80 -1.71 1.83 -0.40
C TRP A 80 -3.03 1.03 -0.32
N THR A 81 -4.13 1.68 0.08
CA THR A 81 -5.47 1.07 0.10
C THR A 81 -5.91 0.64 -1.30
N VAL A 82 -5.70 1.48 -2.31
CA VAL A 82 -6.04 1.17 -3.70
C VAL A 82 -5.19 0.03 -4.26
N LEU A 83 -3.88 0.04 -4.03
CA LEU A 83 -3.01 -1.07 -4.46
C LEU A 83 -3.36 -2.38 -3.74
N TRP A 84 -3.70 -2.33 -2.45
CA TRP A 84 -4.20 -3.49 -1.71
C TRP A 84 -5.49 -4.05 -2.32
N HIS A 85 -6.45 -3.18 -2.64
CA HIS A 85 -7.70 -3.62 -3.25
C HIS A 85 -7.46 -4.22 -4.65
N SER A 86 -6.56 -3.62 -5.43
CA SER A 86 -6.16 -4.11 -6.76
C SER A 86 -5.56 -5.51 -6.69
N HIS A 87 -4.67 -5.77 -5.72
CA HIS A 87 -4.11 -7.12 -5.50
C HIS A 87 -5.18 -8.11 -5.06
N ARG A 88 -6.11 -7.69 -4.20
CA ARG A 88 -7.24 -8.52 -3.78
C ARG A 88 -8.10 -8.93 -4.98
N LEU A 89 -8.45 -8.00 -5.88
CA LEU A 89 -9.21 -8.29 -7.09
C LEU A 89 -8.48 -9.27 -8.02
N THR A 90 -7.15 -9.12 -8.13
CA THR A 90 -6.30 -10.04 -8.89
C THR A 90 -6.34 -11.45 -8.28
N LEU A 91 -6.20 -11.57 -6.96
CA LEU A 91 -6.18 -12.87 -6.25
C LEU A 91 -7.52 -13.62 -6.33
N ILE A 92 -8.64 -12.90 -6.37
CA ILE A 92 -9.98 -13.51 -6.49
C ILE A 92 -10.47 -13.61 -7.95
N GLY A 93 -9.64 -13.27 -8.93
CA GLY A 93 -9.95 -13.39 -10.36
C GLY A 93 -10.97 -12.39 -10.89
N MET A 94 -11.23 -11.27 -10.20
CA MET A 94 -12.23 -10.26 -10.60
C MET A 94 -11.65 -9.00 -11.25
N GLY A 95 -10.33 -8.92 -11.44
CA GLY A 95 -9.69 -7.74 -12.02
C GLY A 95 -8.22 -7.98 -12.29
N LEU A 96 -7.90 -8.88 -13.22
CA LEU A 96 -6.53 -9.15 -13.61
C LEU A 96 -5.98 -7.96 -14.41
N PRO A 97 -4.86 -7.34 -13.99
CA PRO A 97 -4.27 -6.28 -14.77
C PRO A 97 -3.81 -6.83 -16.13
N THR A 98 -4.17 -6.10 -17.19
CA THR A 98 -3.72 -6.42 -18.54
C THR A 98 -2.20 -6.19 -18.65
N ARG A 99 -1.59 -6.62 -19.76
CA ARG A 99 -0.18 -6.27 -20.02
C ARG A 99 0.03 -4.76 -20.13
N GLU A 100 -0.99 -4.02 -20.58
CA GLU A 100 -0.95 -2.57 -20.77
C GLU A 100 -1.09 -1.81 -19.44
N ASP A 101 -1.75 -2.39 -18.44
CA ASP A 101 -1.85 -1.80 -17.10
C ASP A 101 -0.53 -1.87 -16.29
N ARG A 102 0.40 -2.78 -16.65
CA ARG A 102 1.59 -3.06 -15.83
C ARG A 102 2.52 -1.85 -15.64
N PRO A 103 2.92 -1.10 -16.68
CA PRO A 103 3.78 0.06 -16.50
C PRO A 103 3.15 1.12 -15.58
N TYR A 104 1.84 1.27 -15.66
CA TYR A 104 1.09 2.16 -14.78
C TYR A 104 1.11 1.67 -13.32
N LEU A 105 0.87 0.38 -13.09
CA LEU A 105 0.89 -0.17 -11.74
C LEU A 105 2.29 -0.09 -11.12
N ASP A 106 3.35 -0.32 -11.91
CA ASP A 106 4.74 -0.10 -11.49
C ASP A 106 4.99 1.38 -11.15
N GLN A 107 4.42 2.31 -11.92
CA GLN A 107 4.50 3.75 -11.64
C GLN A 107 3.78 4.13 -10.33
N LEU A 108 2.60 3.56 -10.06
CA LEU A 108 1.92 3.78 -8.79
C LEU A 108 2.69 3.20 -7.60
N CYS A 109 3.31 2.04 -7.77
CA CYS A 109 4.17 1.46 -6.74
C CYS A 109 5.34 2.41 -6.47
N THR A 110 6.01 2.91 -7.52
CA THR A 110 7.08 3.91 -7.38
C THR A 110 6.59 5.17 -6.64
N GLN A 111 5.42 5.69 -6.98
CA GLN A 111 4.83 6.84 -6.27
C GLN A 111 4.54 6.53 -4.79
N LEU A 112 4.06 5.33 -4.48
CA LEU A 112 3.83 4.92 -3.09
C LEU A 112 5.15 4.87 -2.32
N ARG A 113 6.20 4.30 -2.91
CA ARG A 113 7.54 4.28 -2.32
C ARG A 113 8.00 5.70 -2.00
N ASP A 114 7.96 6.59 -2.99
CA ASP A 114 8.45 7.95 -2.82
C ASP A 114 7.65 8.71 -1.75
N GLN A 115 6.32 8.58 -1.76
CA GLN A 115 5.45 9.18 -0.75
C GLN A 115 5.77 8.65 0.65
N LEU A 116 5.94 7.34 0.81
CA LEU A 116 6.27 6.73 2.10
C LEU A 116 7.67 7.10 2.60
N GLN A 117 8.63 7.32 1.71
CA GLN A 117 9.96 7.79 2.08
C GLN A 117 9.96 9.27 2.49
N SER A 118 9.03 10.06 1.94
CA SER A 118 8.86 11.48 2.26
C SER A 118 7.75 11.78 3.27
N VAL A 119 7.13 10.75 3.85
CA VAL A 119 5.91 10.88 4.65
C VAL A 119 6.17 11.69 5.93
N ALA A 120 5.23 12.55 6.28
CA ALA A 120 5.32 13.35 7.50
C ALA A 120 5.34 12.46 8.76
N PRO A 121 5.97 12.88 9.87
CA PRO A 121 6.12 12.03 11.07
C PRO A 121 4.79 11.54 11.68
N ASP A 122 3.73 12.34 11.58
CA ASP A 122 2.38 12.02 12.03
C ASP A 122 1.74 10.93 11.17
N GLU A 123 1.77 11.08 9.84
CA GLU A 123 1.28 10.05 8.91
C GLU A 123 2.14 8.77 9.01
N LYS A 124 3.46 8.90 9.22
CA LYS A 124 4.36 7.77 9.52
C LYS A 124 3.93 6.97 10.74
N ALA A 125 3.58 7.67 11.82
CA ALA A 125 3.14 7.05 13.07
C ALA A 125 1.82 6.29 12.86
N VAL A 126 0.88 6.87 12.10
CA VAL A 126 -0.36 6.20 11.72
C VAL A 126 -0.07 4.93 10.94
N ILE A 127 0.70 5.00 9.85
CA ILE A 127 1.01 3.84 9.00
C ILE A 127 1.70 2.74 9.79
N THR A 128 2.70 3.09 10.61
CA THR A 128 3.41 2.14 11.46
C THR A 128 2.45 1.46 12.44
N THR A 129 1.51 2.22 13.02
CA THR A 129 0.46 1.67 13.90
C THR A 129 -0.46 0.70 13.14
N LEU A 130 -0.86 1.02 11.91
CA LEU A 130 -1.69 0.11 11.10
C LEU A 130 -0.97 -1.21 10.83
N ILE A 131 0.31 -1.14 10.46
CA ILE A 131 1.14 -2.32 10.24
C ILE A 131 1.26 -3.15 11.53
N GLN A 132 1.54 -2.52 12.67
CA GLN A 132 1.62 -3.24 13.95
C GLN A 132 0.31 -3.95 14.29
N ILE A 133 -0.84 -3.29 14.11
CA ILE A 133 -2.17 -3.89 14.36
C ILE A 133 -2.45 -5.06 13.41
N ALA A 134 -1.92 -5.03 12.19
CA ALA A 134 -2.09 -6.13 11.22
C ALA A 134 -1.40 -7.43 11.66
N TRP A 135 -0.29 -7.32 12.40
CA TRP A 135 0.57 -8.45 12.79
C TRP A 135 0.57 -8.75 14.29
N THR A 136 -0.22 -8.01 15.08
CA THR A 136 -0.37 -8.24 16.52
C THR A 136 -1.83 -8.53 16.87
N THR A 137 -2.07 -9.16 18.02
CA THR A 137 -3.43 -9.34 18.58
C THR A 137 -3.99 -8.06 19.20
N GLN A 138 -3.32 -6.92 19.02
CA GLN A 138 -3.62 -5.67 19.71
C GLN A 138 -4.89 -5.02 19.16
N VAL A 139 -5.75 -4.54 20.06
CA VAL A 139 -6.98 -3.81 19.73
C VAL A 139 -6.61 -2.37 19.35
N TYR A 140 -7.15 -1.86 18.24
CA TYR A 140 -6.86 -0.53 17.66
C TYR A 140 -6.78 0.59 18.72
N PRO A 141 -5.58 1.14 18.99
CA PRO A 141 -5.41 2.36 19.74
C PRO A 141 -5.08 3.49 18.77
N LEU A 142 -5.95 3.80 17.79
CA LEU A 142 -5.74 4.96 16.93
C LEU A 142 -6.18 6.24 17.67
N GLN A 143 -5.25 7.19 17.83
CA GLN A 143 -5.56 8.53 18.31
C GLN A 143 -6.21 9.36 17.19
N ALA A 144 -7.55 9.39 17.16
CA ALA A 144 -8.40 10.27 16.34
C ALA A 144 -8.21 10.21 14.79
N PRO A 145 -9.20 10.65 13.99
CA PRO A 145 -9.13 10.56 12.52
C PRO A 145 -8.01 11.44 11.96
N LEU A 146 -7.48 11.05 10.80
CA LEU A 146 -6.68 11.94 9.94
C LEU A 146 -7.57 13.10 9.50
N ALA A 147 -7.65 14.16 10.31
CA ALA A 147 -8.39 15.36 9.97
C ALA A 147 -7.65 16.10 8.85
N HIS A 148 -8.25 16.14 7.65
CA HIS A 148 -7.80 17.00 6.57
C HIS A 148 -7.76 18.45 7.04
N LYS A 149 -6.58 19.09 7.00
CA LYS A 149 -6.51 20.52 6.74
C LYS A 149 -6.69 20.69 5.23
N GLY A 150 -7.81 21.30 4.87
CA GLY A 150 -8.20 21.56 3.48
C GLY A 150 -7.30 22.54 2.74
#